data_AF-A0A929DMA4-F1
#
_entry.id   AF-A0A929DMA4-F1
#
_cell.length_a   1.000
_cell.length_b   1.000
_cell.length_c   1.000
_cell.angle_alpha   90.00
_cell.angle_beta   90.00
_cell.angle_gamma   90.00
#
_symmetry.space_group_name_H-M   'P 1'
#
loop_
_entity.id
_entity.type
_entity.pdbx_description
1 polymer ?
#
loop_
_entity_poly.entity_id
_entity_poly.type
_entity_poly.pdbx_seq_one_letter_code
_entity_poly.pdbx_strand_id
1 'polypeptide(L)'
;MPEITISAEKELLLAIGGILQEDTTASRRTLAGTLERYKREIAISAEEDKWGTWLEGAMDAISEAVAVWSTQVTFVDVTINSLIAVGQPGTLDGPSLNPQLSSLMVTREVPENIAEKLSNVIANLWEDWQSKVVIPGLPWYPSFMAYPGPLAPPTPNIPTPLIALGSSGMASVTSDQVILEKLGAELGSLANTEGAVNNLEHFSLSFSIRFLNWSTTTMVQNVIGQGPIPIYAPPYVNAGPVVMGNVISAPGVLIGPRF
;
A
#
# COMPACT_ATOMS: atom_id res chain seq x y z
N MET A 1 2.63 17.06 20.98
CA MET A 1 2.25 18.44 21.35
C MET A 1 3.53 19.24 21.44
N PRO A 2 3.70 20.34 20.68
CA PRO A 2 4.99 21.00 20.61
C PRO A 2 5.17 21.92 21.82
N GLU A 3 6.26 21.75 22.57
CA GLU A 3 6.69 22.68 23.63
C GLU A 3 7.01 24.09 23.09
N ILE A 4 7.22 24.21 21.78
CA ILE A 4 7.56 25.45 21.08
C ILE A 4 6.42 26.47 21.16
N THR A 5 5.15 26.03 21.06
CA THR A 5 3.98 26.91 21.08
C THR A 5 3.77 27.57 22.44
N ILE A 6 4.04 26.84 23.54
CA ILE A 6 3.85 27.31 24.91
C ILE A 6 4.90 28.37 25.28
N SER A 7 6.14 28.20 24.83
CA SER A 7 7.23 29.15 25.10
C SER A 7 6.99 30.51 24.42
N ALA A 8 6.58 30.49 23.14
CA ALA A 8 6.31 31.69 22.37
C ALA A 8 5.05 32.45 22.86
N GLU A 9 4.01 31.73 23.25
CA GLU A 9 2.78 32.31 23.82
C GLU A 9 3.06 33.01 25.17
N LYS A 10 3.95 32.42 25.99
CA LYS A 10 4.38 33.01 27.27
C LYS A 10 5.21 34.29 27.08
N GLU A 11 6.10 34.33 26.09
CA GLU A 11 6.85 35.55 25.75
C GLU A 11 5.95 36.67 25.22
N LEU A 12 4.95 36.33 24.39
CA LEU A 12 3.96 37.30 23.88
C LEU A 12 3.13 37.90 25.03
N LEU A 13 2.66 37.05 25.97
CA LEU A 13 1.91 37.48 27.14
C LEU A 13 2.76 38.34 28.10
N LEU A 14 4.03 38.01 28.29
CA LEU A 14 4.98 38.81 29.07
C LEU A 14 5.25 40.17 28.42
N ALA A 15 5.42 40.22 27.11
CA ALA A 15 5.62 41.47 26.36
C ALA A 15 4.39 42.38 26.42
N ILE A 16 3.18 41.81 26.25
CA ILE A 16 1.92 42.55 26.39
C ILE A 16 1.74 43.07 27.82
N GLY A 17 2.03 42.23 28.83
CA GLY A 17 1.92 42.59 30.24
C GLY A 17 2.87 43.70 30.69
N GLY A 18 4.11 43.73 30.18
CA GLY A 18 5.07 44.79 30.49
C GLY A 18 4.78 46.14 29.81
N ILE A 19 4.13 46.12 28.64
CA ILE A 19 3.93 47.32 27.81
C ILE A 19 2.67 48.10 28.20
N LEU A 20 1.67 47.46 28.79
CA LEU A 20 0.47 48.15 29.32
C LEU A 20 0.79 49.11 30.48
N GLN A 21 2.02 49.11 31.01
CA GLN A 21 2.46 50.01 32.08
C GLN A 21 3.27 51.22 31.60
N GLU A 22 3.82 51.24 30.37
CA GLU A 22 4.58 52.37 29.83
C GLU A 22 4.25 52.65 28.35
N ASP A 23 3.37 53.63 28.11
CA ASP A 23 2.92 54.07 26.79
C ASP A 23 3.97 54.97 26.11
N THR A 24 5.08 54.38 25.68
CA THR A 24 6.12 55.07 24.90
C THR A 24 6.21 54.53 23.48
N THR A 25 6.62 55.39 22.54
CA THR A 25 6.84 55.05 21.13
C THR A 25 7.86 53.92 20.94
N ALA A 26 8.79 53.75 21.89
CA ALA A 26 9.75 52.65 21.91
C ALA A 26 9.06 51.30 22.18
N SER A 27 8.16 51.25 23.18
CA SER A 27 7.37 50.06 23.51
C SER A 27 6.53 49.57 22.33
N ARG A 28 5.93 50.50 21.55
CA ARG A 28 5.14 50.16 20.35
C ARG A 28 5.97 49.55 19.21
N ARG A 29 7.23 49.98 19.02
CA ARG A 29 8.13 49.41 18.01
C ARG A 29 8.58 47.99 18.37
N THR A 30 8.88 47.76 19.64
CA THR A 30 9.26 46.43 20.13
C THR A 30 8.11 45.43 19.97
N LEU A 31 6.86 45.83 20.31
CA LEU A 31 5.67 44.99 20.14
C LEU A 31 5.44 44.61 18.67
N ALA A 32 5.59 45.56 17.74
CA ALA A 32 5.45 45.30 16.32
C ALA A 32 6.51 44.29 15.81
N GLY A 33 7.76 44.41 16.28
CA GLY A 33 8.82 43.46 15.95
C GLY A 33 8.54 42.03 16.47
N THR A 34 8.07 41.90 17.70
CA THR A 34 7.71 40.61 18.30
C THR A 34 6.51 39.98 17.61
N LEU A 35 5.49 40.77 17.26
CA LEU A 35 4.30 40.28 16.56
C LEU A 35 4.64 39.77 15.15
N GLU A 36 5.50 40.48 14.41
CA GLU A 36 5.93 40.04 13.08
C GLU A 36 6.81 38.79 13.14
N ARG A 37 7.64 38.63 14.19
CA ARG A 37 8.35 37.37 14.45
C ARG A 37 7.37 36.23 14.73
N TYR A 38 6.38 36.45 15.60
CA TYR A 38 5.39 35.44 15.97
C TYR A 38 4.52 35.00 14.78
N LYS A 39 4.04 35.95 13.96
CA LYS A 39 3.32 35.63 12.72
C LYS A 39 4.17 34.79 11.77
N ARG A 40 5.47 35.09 11.68
CA ARG A 40 6.41 34.33 10.85
C ARG A 40 6.59 32.90 11.38
N GLU A 41 6.75 32.74 12.69
CA GLU A 41 6.88 31.42 13.34
C GLU A 41 5.59 30.58 13.19
N ILE A 42 4.41 31.20 13.35
CA ILE A 42 3.13 30.52 13.07
C ILE A 42 3.04 30.11 11.60
N ALA A 43 3.38 31.01 10.68
CA ALA A 43 3.33 30.72 9.24
C ALA A 43 4.26 29.55 8.87
N ILE A 44 5.45 29.49 9.47
CA ILE A 44 6.39 28.37 9.31
C ILE A 44 5.77 27.06 9.85
N SER A 45 5.21 27.07 11.06
CA SER A 45 4.56 25.88 11.62
C SER A 45 3.34 25.41 10.81
N ALA A 46 2.61 26.33 10.19
CA ALA A 46 1.48 26.03 9.33
C ALA A 46 1.90 25.51 7.94
N GLU A 47 3.17 25.71 7.55
CA GLU A 47 3.73 25.24 6.29
C GLU A 47 4.38 23.85 6.43
N GLU A 48 5.00 23.55 7.59
CA GLU A 48 5.41 22.17 7.96
C GLU A 48 4.23 21.17 7.98
N ASP A 49 3.02 21.64 8.27
CA ASP A 49 1.80 20.83 8.41
C ASP A 49 1.17 20.39 7.07
N LYS A 50 1.55 21.04 5.96
CA LYS A 50 0.98 20.74 4.62
C LYS A 50 1.41 19.37 4.10
N TRP A 51 2.69 19.01 4.28
CA TRP A 51 3.21 17.71 3.85
C TRP A 51 2.55 16.55 4.60
N GLY A 52 2.31 16.71 5.91
CA GLY A 52 1.57 15.72 6.69
C GLY A 52 0.18 15.49 6.10
N THR A 53 -0.58 16.58 5.92
CA THR A 53 -1.94 16.52 5.33
C THR A 53 -1.95 15.89 3.93
N TRP A 54 -1.01 16.27 3.06
CA TRP A 54 -0.91 15.69 1.71
C TRP A 54 -0.59 14.20 1.73
N LEU A 55 0.31 13.75 2.61
CA LEU A 55 0.70 12.35 2.70
C LEU A 55 -0.37 11.48 3.37
N GLU A 56 -1.16 12.04 4.30
CA GLU A 56 -2.37 11.40 4.81
C GLU A 56 -3.39 11.20 3.68
N GLY A 57 -3.65 12.25 2.89
CA GLY A 57 -4.46 12.14 1.68
C GLY A 57 -3.91 11.12 0.68
N ALA A 58 -2.60 11.07 0.49
CA ALA A 58 -1.96 10.08 -0.36
C ALA A 58 -2.20 8.64 0.15
N MET A 59 -2.08 8.40 1.46
CA MET A 59 -2.37 7.09 2.05
C MET A 59 -3.83 6.67 1.87
N ASP A 60 -4.78 7.59 2.03
CA ASP A 60 -6.19 7.31 1.80
C ASP A 60 -6.49 7.01 0.32
N ALA A 61 -5.79 7.66 -0.61
CA ALA A 61 -5.86 7.36 -2.04
C ALA A 61 -5.31 5.96 -2.35
N ILE A 62 -4.19 5.59 -1.75
CA ILE A 62 -3.60 4.24 -1.89
C ILE A 62 -4.57 3.19 -1.37
N SER A 63 -5.13 3.39 -0.17
CA SER A 63 -6.09 2.45 0.42
C SER A 63 -7.30 2.20 -0.48
N GLU A 64 -7.83 3.25 -1.12
CA GLU A 64 -8.93 3.12 -2.09
C GLU A 64 -8.50 2.44 -3.40
N ALA A 65 -7.35 2.83 -3.95
CA ALA A 65 -6.82 2.23 -5.18
C ALA A 65 -6.55 0.73 -5.00
N VAL A 66 -5.94 0.31 -3.88
CA VAL A 66 -5.68 -1.10 -3.55
C VAL A 66 -7.00 -1.87 -3.35
N ALA A 67 -8.01 -1.25 -2.75
CA ALA A 67 -9.33 -1.88 -2.63
C ALA A 67 -9.96 -2.16 -3.99
N VAL A 68 -9.90 -1.20 -4.92
CA VAL A 68 -10.41 -1.37 -6.30
C VAL A 68 -9.58 -2.39 -7.08
N TRP A 69 -8.26 -2.34 -6.97
CA TRP A 69 -7.35 -3.33 -7.56
C TRP A 69 -7.66 -4.75 -7.08
N SER A 70 -7.86 -4.95 -5.77
CA SER A 70 -8.13 -6.27 -5.18
C SER A 70 -9.38 -6.94 -5.74
N THR A 71 -10.36 -6.16 -6.19
CA THR A 71 -11.58 -6.69 -6.84
C THR A 71 -11.36 -7.16 -8.27
N GLN A 72 -10.28 -6.72 -8.92
CA GLN A 72 -9.97 -7.00 -10.33
C GLN A 72 -8.87 -8.05 -10.50
N VAL A 73 -8.13 -8.35 -9.44
CA VAL A 73 -7.04 -9.32 -9.45
C VAL A 73 -7.53 -10.72 -9.77
N THR A 74 -6.73 -11.45 -10.55
CA THR A 74 -6.94 -12.85 -10.91
C THR A 74 -5.67 -13.67 -10.72
N PHE A 75 -5.79 -14.99 -10.74
CA PHE A 75 -4.64 -15.88 -10.87
C PHE A 75 -4.59 -16.49 -12.27
N VAL A 76 -3.39 -16.47 -12.86
CA VAL A 76 -3.09 -17.00 -14.20
C VAL A 76 -1.92 -17.98 -14.13
N ASP A 77 -1.81 -18.86 -15.12
CA ASP A 77 -0.69 -19.81 -15.27
C ASP A 77 -0.38 -20.68 -14.04
N VAL A 78 -1.41 -20.99 -13.25
CA VAL A 78 -1.31 -21.93 -12.13
C VAL A 78 -1.41 -23.36 -12.65
N THR A 79 -0.40 -24.16 -12.33
CA THR A 79 -0.41 -25.61 -12.58
C THR A 79 -0.83 -26.36 -11.33
N ILE A 80 -1.73 -27.32 -11.48
CA ILE A 80 -2.23 -28.15 -10.38
C ILE A 80 -1.82 -29.60 -10.61
N ASN A 81 -1.13 -30.18 -9.63
CA ASN A 81 -0.77 -31.60 -9.63
C ASN A 81 -1.16 -32.21 -8.28
N SER A 82 -2.05 -33.20 -8.32
CA SER A 82 -2.71 -33.74 -7.14
C SER A 82 -3.39 -32.58 -6.38
N LEU A 83 -3.17 -32.47 -5.08
CA LEU A 83 -3.69 -31.39 -4.25
C LEU A 83 -2.91 -30.07 -4.31
N ILE A 84 -1.76 -30.04 -4.99
CA ILE A 84 -0.79 -28.94 -4.93
C ILE A 84 -0.99 -27.98 -6.09
N ALA A 85 -1.07 -26.68 -5.79
CA ALA A 85 -1.06 -25.59 -6.74
C ALA A 85 0.33 -24.92 -6.78
N VAL A 86 0.87 -24.70 -7.99
CA VAL A 86 2.14 -24.01 -8.23
C VAL A 86 1.92 -22.91 -9.26
N GLY A 87 2.46 -21.73 -9.00
CA GLY A 87 2.38 -20.56 -9.87
C GLY A 87 3.76 -19.91 -9.97
N GLN A 88 4.16 -19.57 -11.19
CA GLN A 88 5.44 -18.91 -11.48
C GLN A 88 5.36 -17.40 -11.19
N PRO A 89 6.49 -16.66 -11.20
CA PRO A 89 6.45 -15.21 -11.09
C PRO A 89 5.49 -14.60 -12.12
N GLY A 90 4.58 -13.75 -11.65
CA GLY A 90 3.54 -13.12 -12.49
C GLY A 90 2.21 -13.87 -12.47
N THR A 91 2.08 -14.92 -11.67
CA THR A 91 0.82 -15.68 -11.53
C THR A 91 -0.31 -14.85 -10.92
N LEU A 92 0.00 -13.80 -10.14
CA LEU A 92 -0.96 -12.82 -9.65
C LEU A 92 -1.06 -11.69 -10.66
N ASP A 93 -2.16 -11.64 -11.41
CA ASP A 93 -2.39 -10.65 -12.44
C ASP A 93 -3.45 -9.63 -11.99
N GLY A 94 -3.18 -8.35 -12.24
CA GLY A 94 -3.97 -7.23 -11.73
C GLY A 94 -3.60 -5.93 -12.46
N PRO A 95 -4.53 -4.97 -12.53
CA PRO A 95 -4.33 -3.73 -13.29
C PRO A 95 -3.26 -2.84 -12.65
N SER A 96 -2.66 -1.94 -13.44
CA SER A 96 -1.76 -0.92 -12.89
C SER A 96 -2.53 0.02 -11.97
N LEU A 97 -1.94 0.35 -10.80
CA LEU A 97 -2.52 1.31 -9.86
C LEU A 97 -2.43 2.76 -10.36
N ASN A 98 -1.46 3.07 -11.22
CA ASN A 98 -1.03 4.45 -11.48
C ASN A 98 -2.16 5.40 -11.96
N PRO A 99 -2.94 5.05 -13.01
CA PRO A 99 -3.91 6.00 -13.56
C PRO A 99 -4.98 6.40 -12.54
N GLN A 100 -5.41 5.45 -11.70
CA GLN A 100 -6.40 5.70 -10.66
C GLN A 100 -5.78 6.43 -9.46
N LEU A 101 -4.58 6.03 -9.07
CA LEU A 101 -3.93 6.53 -7.87
C LEU A 101 -3.63 8.03 -7.96
N SER A 102 -3.08 8.49 -9.09
CA SER A 102 -2.78 9.93 -9.29
C SER A 102 -4.05 10.79 -9.19
N SER A 103 -5.13 10.38 -9.85
CA SER A 103 -6.42 11.07 -9.81
C SER A 103 -7.02 11.11 -8.39
N LEU A 104 -6.89 10.03 -7.63
CA LEU A 104 -7.38 9.96 -6.26
C LEU A 104 -6.59 10.86 -5.30
N MET A 105 -5.28 11.00 -5.51
CA MET A 105 -4.42 11.90 -4.73
C MET A 105 -4.79 13.37 -4.98
N VAL A 106 -4.99 13.77 -6.24
CA VAL A 106 -5.42 15.15 -6.58
C VAL A 106 -6.78 15.49 -5.97
N THR A 107 -7.72 14.52 -5.94
CA THR A 107 -9.03 14.69 -5.30
C THR A 107 -8.92 14.90 -3.78
N ARG A 108 -7.79 14.51 -3.18
CA ARG A 108 -7.47 14.71 -1.76
C ARG A 108 -6.50 15.88 -1.53
N GLU A 109 -6.52 16.84 -2.45
CA GLU A 109 -5.78 18.10 -2.36
C GLU A 109 -4.25 17.94 -2.33
N VAL A 110 -3.72 16.78 -2.72
CA VAL A 110 -2.29 16.61 -2.97
C VAL A 110 -1.94 17.40 -4.24
N PRO A 111 -0.93 18.30 -4.21
CA PRO A 111 -0.53 19.06 -5.38
C PRO A 111 -0.19 18.14 -6.56
N GLU A 112 -0.66 18.47 -7.76
CA GLU A 112 -0.59 17.60 -8.94
C GLU A 112 0.83 17.09 -9.23
N ASN A 113 1.83 17.96 -9.12
CA ASN A 113 3.24 17.63 -9.31
C ASN A 113 3.79 16.65 -8.25
N ILE A 114 3.26 16.67 -7.02
CA ILE A 114 3.61 15.73 -5.95
C ILE A 114 2.81 14.44 -6.13
N ALA A 115 1.52 14.54 -6.44
CA ALA A 115 0.62 13.41 -6.67
C ALA A 115 1.12 12.50 -7.79
N GLU A 116 1.50 13.05 -8.95
CA GLU A 116 2.07 12.29 -10.07
C GLU A 116 3.31 11.50 -9.66
N LYS A 117 4.23 12.14 -8.95
CA LYS A 117 5.50 11.54 -8.51
C LYS A 117 5.29 10.45 -7.47
N LEU A 118 4.44 10.72 -6.47
CA LEU A 118 4.07 9.73 -5.46
C LEU A 118 3.37 8.53 -6.09
N SER A 119 2.38 8.76 -6.97
CA SER A 119 1.65 7.68 -7.62
C SER A 119 2.55 6.82 -8.49
N ASN A 120 3.50 7.42 -9.22
CA ASN A 120 4.47 6.68 -10.03
C ASN A 120 5.32 5.75 -9.16
N VAL A 121 5.89 6.26 -8.06
CA VAL A 121 6.72 5.43 -7.17
C VAL A 121 5.91 4.29 -6.58
N ILE A 122 4.74 4.59 -5.98
CA ILE A 122 3.92 3.56 -5.32
C ILE A 122 3.41 2.53 -6.31
N ALA A 123 2.95 2.94 -7.50
CA ALA A 123 2.49 2.01 -8.52
C ALA A 123 3.62 1.08 -8.99
N ASN A 124 4.83 1.62 -9.23
CA ASN A 124 5.98 0.83 -9.66
C ASN A 124 6.43 -0.16 -8.58
N LEU A 125 6.40 0.24 -7.31
CA LEU A 125 6.69 -0.65 -6.19
C LEU A 125 5.67 -1.79 -6.09
N TRP A 126 4.39 -1.45 -6.21
CA TRP A 126 3.29 -2.42 -6.20
C TRP A 126 3.41 -3.42 -7.35
N GLU A 127 3.68 -2.94 -8.56
CA GLU A 127 3.86 -3.77 -9.76
C GLU A 127 5.10 -4.66 -9.65
N ASP A 128 6.21 -4.17 -9.09
CA ASP A 128 7.41 -4.96 -8.84
C ASP A 128 7.14 -6.13 -7.87
N TRP A 129 6.36 -5.88 -6.81
CA TRP A 129 5.91 -6.93 -5.91
C TRP A 129 4.95 -7.92 -6.59
N GLN A 130 3.90 -7.42 -7.23
CA GLN A 130 2.82 -8.22 -7.85
C GLN A 130 3.38 -9.15 -8.93
N SER A 131 4.17 -8.61 -9.86
CA SER A 131 4.76 -9.36 -10.99
C SER A 131 5.73 -10.47 -10.56
N LYS A 132 6.14 -10.48 -9.29
CA LYS A 132 7.05 -11.48 -8.72
C LYS A 132 6.36 -12.44 -7.75
N VAL A 133 5.05 -12.34 -7.58
CA VAL A 133 4.28 -13.27 -6.75
C VAL A 133 4.33 -14.67 -7.34
N VAL A 134 4.52 -15.67 -6.47
CA VAL A 134 4.56 -17.11 -6.77
C VAL A 134 3.66 -17.87 -5.80
N ILE A 135 3.13 -19.01 -6.26
CA ILE A 135 2.47 -20.00 -5.39
C ILE A 135 3.47 -21.13 -5.15
N PRO A 136 4.01 -21.29 -3.92
CA PRO A 136 5.16 -22.16 -3.65
C PRO A 136 4.83 -23.65 -3.54
N GLY A 137 3.73 -24.13 -4.12
CA GLY A 137 3.24 -25.50 -3.93
C GLY A 137 2.26 -25.62 -2.76
N LEU A 138 1.22 -24.80 -2.75
CA LEU A 138 0.23 -24.79 -1.66
C LEU A 138 -0.81 -25.90 -1.84
N PRO A 139 -1.27 -26.54 -0.74
CA PRO A 139 -2.25 -27.64 -0.78
C PRO A 139 -3.69 -27.13 -0.97
N TRP A 140 -3.95 -26.42 -2.06
CA TRP A 140 -5.21 -25.74 -2.32
C TRP A 140 -6.38 -26.68 -2.63
N TYR A 141 -6.14 -27.88 -3.15
CA TYR A 141 -7.21 -28.76 -3.65
C TYR A 141 -7.11 -30.19 -3.09
N PRO A 142 -7.28 -30.45 -1.78
CA PRO A 142 -7.15 -31.81 -1.24
C PRO A 142 -8.00 -32.87 -1.92
N SER A 143 -9.18 -32.50 -2.44
CA SER A 143 -10.06 -33.39 -3.20
C SER A 143 -9.45 -33.88 -4.52
N PHE A 144 -8.44 -33.20 -5.06
CA PHE A 144 -7.78 -33.55 -6.31
C PHE A 144 -6.70 -34.63 -6.14
N MET A 145 -6.43 -35.06 -4.91
CA MET A 145 -5.47 -36.14 -4.64
C MET A 145 -5.98 -37.51 -5.11
N ALA A 146 -7.29 -37.75 -5.02
CA ALA A 146 -7.94 -38.98 -5.45
C ALA A 146 -9.39 -38.68 -5.86
N TYR A 147 -9.59 -38.30 -7.12
CA TYR A 147 -10.90 -37.97 -7.67
C TYR A 147 -11.46 -39.15 -8.50
N PRO A 148 -12.72 -39.57 -8.29
CA PRO A 148 -13.32 -40.73 -8.98
C PRO A 148 -13.97 -40.33 -10.31
N GLY A 149 -13.23 -39.66 -11.20
CA GLY A 149 -13.75 -39.15 -12.47
C GLY A 149 -12.64 -38.93 -13.48
N PRO A 150 -12.97 -38.76 -14.78
CA PRO A 150 -11.97 -38.45 -15.81
C PRO A 150 -11.44 -37.01 -15.73
N LEU A 151 -12.24 -36.11 -15.14
CA LEU A 151 -11.96 -34.69 -15.00
C LEU A 151 -12.48 -34.22 -13.63
N ALA A 152 -11.63 -33.57 -12.84
CA ALA A 152 -12.02 -32.92 -11.61
C ALA A 152 -12.80 -31.63 -11.95
N PRO A 153 -13.97 -31.41 -11.33
CA PRO A 153 -14.80 -30.26 -11.62
C PRO A 153 -14.16 -28.98 -11.08
N PRO A 154 -14.59 -27.80 -11.58
CA PRO A 154 -14.26 -26.50 -11.01
C PRO A 154 -14.47 -26.49 -9.50
N THR A 155 -13.37 -26.37 -8.74
CA THR A 155 -13.36 -26.46 -7.27
C THR A 155 -12.58 -25.27 -6.71
N PRO A 156 -13.11 -24.51 -5.74
CA PRO A 156 -12.38 -23.41 -5.12
C PRO A 156 -11.21 -23.92 -4.26
N ASN A 157 -10.17 -23.11 -4.15
CA ASN A 157 -9.04 -23.39 -3.28
C ASN A 157 -9.42 -23.34 -1.79
N ILE A 158 -8.61 -24.01 -0.96
CA ILE A 158 -8.57 -23.72 0.47
C ILE A 158 -8.11 -22.28 0.69
N PRO A 159 -8.90 -21.45 1.39
CA PRO A 159 -8.52 -20.08 1.72
C PRO A 159 -7.14 -20.04 2.37
N THR A 160 -6.25 -19.21 1.83
CA THR A 160 -4.86 -19.11 2.30
C THR A 160 -4.45 -17.64 2.42
N PRO A 161 -3.75 -17.21 3.48
CA PRO A 161 -3.29 -15.83 3.59
C PRO A 161 -2.41 -15.41 2.40
N LEU A 162 -2.57 -14.18 1.91
CA LEU A 162 -1.81 -13.64 0.78
C LEU A 162 -0.30 -13.64 1.05
N ILE A 163 0.10 -13.38 2.29
CA ILE A 163 1.51 -13.44 2.73
C ILE A 163 2.15 -14.84 2.57
N ALA A 164 1.34 -15.90 2.50
CA ALA A 164 1.86 -17.25 2.26
C ALA A 164 2.28 -17.48 0.81
N LEU A 165 1.90 -16.57 -0.10
CA LEU A 165 2.47 -16.51 -1.43
C LEU A 165 3.84 -15.84 -1.35
N GLY A 166 4.83 -16.45 -2.01
CA GLY A 166 6.16 -15.86 -2.08
C GLY A 166 6.17 -14.69 -3.05
N SER A 167 7.00 -13.68 -2.82
CA SER A 167 7.37 -12.71 -3.87
C SER A 167 8.80 -12.27 -3.67
N SER A 168 9.63 -12.39 -4.71
CA SER A 168 10.98 -11.81 -4.68
C SER A 168 10.98 -10.28 -4.75
N GLY A 169 9.84 -9.66 -5.03
CA GLY A 169 9.63 -8.21 -4.96
C GLY A 169 9.17 -7.69 -3.60
N MET A 170 9.05 -8.55 -2.58
CA MET A 170 8.52 -8.17 -1.26
C MET A 170 9.24 -6.96 -0.65
N ALA A 171 10.57 -6.93 -0.73
CA ALA A 171 11.37 -5.83 -0.17
C ALA A 171 11.05 -4.46 -0.78
N SER A 172 10.49 -4.40 -1.99
CA SER A 172 10.11 -3.16 -2.66
C SER A 172 8.95 -2.44 -1.95
N VAL A 173 8.06 -3.18 -1.29
CA VAL A 173 6.86 -2.66 -0.62
C VAL A 173 6.93 -2.74 0.91
N THR A 174 7.90 -3.46 1.47
CA THR A 174 8.04 -3.62 2.93
C THR A 174 9.24 -2.90 3.54
N SER A 175 10.20 -2.45 2.74
CA SER A 175 11.35 -1.69 3.24
C SER A 175 11.06 -0.20 3.14
N ASP A 176 10.86 0.42 4.29
CA ASP A 176 10.71 1.86 4.46
C ASP A 176 11.87 2.64 3.84
N GLN A 177 13.11 2.19 4.03
CA GLN A 177 14.30 2.80 3.42
C GLN A 177 14.25 2.76 1.88
N VAL A 178 13.88 1.62 1.28
CA VAL A 178 13.77 1.49 -0.19
C VAL A 178 12.69 2.42 -0.75
N ILE A 179 11.56 2.53 -0.05
CA ILE A 179 10.47 3.43 -0.43
C ILE A 179 10.94 4.87 -0.34
N LEU A 180 11.54 5.26 0.78
CA LEU A 180 12.04 6.61 1.01
C LEU A 180 13.08 7.04 -0.04
N GLU A 181 14.02 6.16 -0.37
CA GLU A 181 15.03 6.42 -1.41
C GLU A 181 14.40 6.67 -2.78
N LYS A 182 13.41 5.85 -3.17
CA LYS A 182 12.69 6.03 -4.44
C LYS A 182 11.85 7.30 -4.46
N LEU A 183 11.18 7.61 -3.36
CA LEU A 183 10.44 8.85 -3.19
C LEU A 183 11.36 10.06 -3.30
N GLY A 184 12.49 10.05 -2.59
CA GLY A 184 13.49 11.12 -2.65
C GLY A 184 14.05 11.31 -4.05
N ALA A 185 14.35 10.22 -4.76
CA ALA A 185 14.83 10.27 -6.14
C ALA A 185 13.79 10.88 -7.10
N GLU A 186 12.51 10.47 -6.99
CA GLU A 186 11.45 10.93 -7.88
C GLU A 186 11.03 12.38 -7.59
N LEU A 187 10.95 12.75 -6.31
CA LEU A 187 10.58 14.10 -5.86
C LEU A 187 11.72 15.11 -6.06
N GLY A 188 12.98 14.68 -6.07
CA GLY A 188 14.13 15.54 -6.30
C GLY A 188 14.23 16.66 -5.26
N SER A 189 14.25 17.91 -5.71
CA SER A 189 14.33 19.07 -4.80
C SER A 189 13.12 19.21 -3.89
N LEU A 190 11.95 18.67 -4.27
CA LEU A 190 10.73 18.71 -3.44
C LEU A 190 10.89 17.88 -2.15
N ALA A 191 11.68 16.80 -2.16
CA ALA A 191 11.93 16.00 -0.96
C ALA A 191 12.74 16.75 0.10
N ASN A 192 13.38 17.87 -0.27
CA ASN A 192 14.22 18.68 0.62
C ASN A 192 13.54 19.97 1.09
N THR A 193 12.26 20.18 0.75
CA THR A 193 11.52 21.34 1.26
C THR A 193 11.21 21.16 2.74
N GLU A 194 10.96 22.27 3.42
CA GLU A 194 10.57 22.28 4.83
C GLU A 194 9.37 21.35 5.09
N GLY A 195 9.45 20.55 6.16
CA GLY A 195 8.46 19.52 6.49
C GLY A 195 8.53 18.22 5.67
N ALA A 196 9.15 18.18 4.49
CA ALA A 196 9.09 17.00 3.61
C ALA A 196 9.84 15.78 4.18
N VAL A 197 11.06 15.98 4.69
CA VAL A 197 11.97 14.88 5.09
C VAL A 197 11.32 13.95 6.12
N ASN A 198 10.92 14.50 7.28
CA ASN A 198 10.32 13.70 8.36
C ASN A 198 8.98 13.09 7.93
N ASN A 199 8.16 13.84 7.19
CA ASN A 199 6.85 13.35 6.74
C ASN A 199 6.98 12.19 5.72
N LEU A 200 7.96 12.23 4.83
CA LEU A 200 8.25 11.15 3.88
C LEU A 200 8.79 9.89 4.57
N GLU A 201 9.61 10.04 5.62
CA GLU A 201 10.05 8.92 6.47
C GLU A 201 8.84 8.24 7.14
N HIS A 202 7.98 9.03 7.79
CA HIS A 202 6.77 8.51 8.42
C HIS A 202 5.80 7.86 7.44
N PHE A 203 5.62 8.45 6.26
CA PHE A 203 4.81 7.89 5.18
C PHE A 203 5.35 6.54 4.71
N SER A 204 6.66 6.45 4.46
CA SER A 204 7.31 5.22 3.99
C SER A 204 7.18 4.06 4.98
N LEU A 205 7.34 4.37 6.28
CA LEU A 205 7.10 3.41 7.35
C LEU A 205 5.63 2.99 7.43
N SER A 206 4.71 3.96 7.36
CA SER A 206 3.27 3.71 7.44
C SER A 206 2.79 2.83 6.28
N PHE A 207 3.24 3.11 5.05
CA PHE A 207 2.95 2.29 3.88
C PHE A 207 3.43 0.85 4.07
N SER A 208 4.68 0.66 4.50
CA SER A 208 5.27 -0.67 4.71
C SER A 208 4.49 -1.49 5.73
N ILE A 209 4.14 -0.87 6.87
CA ILE A 209 3.37 -1.53 7.93
C ILE A 209 1.96 -1.89 7.42
N ARG A 210 1.28 -0.98 6.72
CA ARG A 210 -0.05 -1.24 6.16
C ARG A 210 -0.01 -2.37 5.15
N PHE A 211 1.00 -2.42 4.28
CA PHE A 211 1.18 -3.53 3.34
C PHE A 211 1.35 -4.88 4.06
N LEU A 212 2.19 -4.94 5.08
CA LEU A 212 2.39 -6.17 5.87
C LEU A 212 1.09 -6.60 6.59
N ASN A 213 0.39 -5.66 7.21
CA ASN A 213 -0.89 -5.95 7.88
C ASN A 213 -1.95 -6.42 6.88
N TRP A 214 -2.06 -5.74 5.74
CA TRP A 214 -3.01 -6.09 4.68
C TRP A 214 -2.70 -7.47 4.09
N SER A 215 -1.46 -7.76 3.74
CA SER A 215 -1.07 -9.05 3.13
C SER A 215 -1.20 -10.25 4.09
N THR A 216 -1.00 -10.03 5.40
CA THR A 216 -1.18 -11.08 6.41
C THR A 216 -2.64 -11.36 6.74
N THR A 217 -3.53 -10.38 6.56
CA THR A 217 -4.97 -10.50 6.87
C THR A 217 -5.85 -10.74 5.65
N THR A 218 -5.35 -10.46 4.44
CA THR A 218 -6.05 -10.75 3.19
C THR A 218 -5.93 -12.23 2.85
N MET A 219 -7.06 -12.85 2.54
CA MET A 219 -7.16 -14.25 2.16
C MET A 219 -7.28 -14.38 0.64
N VAL A 220 -6.45 -15.25 0.08
CA VAL A 220 -6.60 -15.78 -1.27
C VAL A 220 -7.62 -16.91 -1.23
N GLN A 221 -8.76 -16.72 -1.86
CA GLN A 221 -9.84 -17.70 -1.95
C GLN A 221 -10.57 -17.58 -3.29
N ASN A 222 -11.48 -18.49 -3.60
CA ASN A 222 -12.19 -18.53 -4.89
C ASN A 222 -11.26 -18.66 -6.12
N VAL A 223 -10.03 -19.13 -5.94
CA VAL A 223 -9.20 -19.58 -7.06
C VAL A 223 -9.75 -20.93 -7.49
N ILE A 224 -10.37 -20.98 -8.68
CA ILE A 224 -11.12 -22.15 -9.13
C ILE A 224 -10.20 -23.07 -9.93
N GLY A 225 -9.82 -24.20 -9.34
CA GLY A 225 -9.01 -25.23 -9.99
C GLY A 225 -9.85 -26.28 -10.70
N GLN A 226 -9.29 -26.90 -11.74
CA GLN A 226 -9.84 -28.08 -12.43
C GLN A 226 -8.71 -28.86 -13.11
N GLY A 227 -8.97 -30.08 -13.56
CA GLY A 227 -7.97 -30.80 -14.36
C GLY A 227 -8.27 -32.27 -14.60
N PRO A 228 -7.56 -32.91 -15.55
CA PRO A 228 -7.79 -34.29 -15.94
C PRO A 228 -7.21 -35.27 -14.91
N ILE A 229 -7.78 -36.48 -14.87
CA ILE A 229 -7.28 -37.63 -14.10
C ILE A 229 -6.88 -38.73 -15.09
N PRO A 230 -5.58 -38.83 -15.47
CA PRO A 230 -5.14 -39.70 -16.56
C PRO A 230 -5.36 -41.20 -16.32
N ILE A 231 -5.47 -41.63 -15.07
CA ILE A 231 -5.61 -43.05 -14.72
C ILE A 231 -7.07 -43.55 -14.76
N TYR A 232 -8.01 -42.69 -15.15
CA TYR A 232 -9.42 -43.04 -15.29
C TYR A 232 -9.65 -43.89 -16.56
N ALA A 233 -9.79 -45.22 -16.40
CA ALA A 233 -9.99 -46.16 -17.50
C ALA A 233 -11.05 -47.24 -17.18
N PRO A 234 -12.35 -47.00 -17.50
CA PRO A 234 -13.42 -48.00 -17.32
C PRO A 234 -13.10 -49.34 -18.01
N PRO A 235 -13.55 -50.51 -17.47
CA PRO A 235 -14.52 -50.69 -16.38
C PRO A 235 -13.94 -50.55 -14.96
N TYR A 236 -12.61 -50.49 -14.81
CA TYR A 236 -11.96 -50.32 -13.51
C TYR A 236 -11.70 -48.84 -13.24
N VAL A 237 -12.56 -48.25 -12.41
CA VAL A 237 -12.54 -46.82 -12.15
C VAL A 237 -11.77 -46.54 -10.86
N ASN A 238 -10.44 -46.51 -10.94
CA ASN A 238 -9.63 -46.11 -9.79
C ASN A 238 -9.67 -44.58 -9.64
N ALA A 239 -9.95 -44.10 -8.43
CA ALA A 239 -9.76 -42.70 -8.12
C ALA A 239 -8.29 -42.33 -8.29
N GLY A 240 -8.02 -41.17 -8.88
CA GLY A 240 -6.67 -40.75 -9.21
C GLY A 240 -6.40 -39.27 -8.99
N PRO A 241 -5.12 -38.88 -8.99
CA PRO A 241 -4.77 -37.49 -8.82
C PRO A 241 -5.07 -36.69 -10.09
N VAL A 242 -5.39 -35.41 -9.92
CA VAL A 242 -5.31 -34.44 -11.02
C VAL A 242 -3.87 -34.33 -11.49
N VAL A 243 -3.65 -34.28 -12.80
CA VAL A 243 -2.32 -34.09 -13.39
C VAL A 243 -2.40 -32.98 -14.42
N MET A 244 -1.52 -31.99 -14.32
CA MET A 244 -1.50 -30.82 -15.21
C MET A 244 -2.85 -30.08 -15.26
N GLY A 245 -3.50 -29.96 -14.10
CA GLY A 245 -4.68 -29.12 -13.94
C GLY A 245 -4.34 -27.64 -14.03
N ASN A 246 -5.37 -26.82 -14.19
CA ASN A 246 -5.26 -25.36 -14.33
C ASN A 246 -6.29 -24.64 -13.48
N VAL A 247 -6.18 -23.31 -13.43
CA VAL A 247 -7.18 -22.44 -12.80
C VAL A 247 -8.02 -21.72 -13.85
N ILE A 248 -9.28 -21.46 -13.50
CA ILE A 248 -10.15 -20.55 -14.23
C ILE A 248 -9.84 -19.14 -13.72
N SER A 249 -9.22 -18.32 -14.56
CA SER A 249 -8.92 -16.92 -14.23
C SER A 249 -10.24 -16.15 -14.11
N ALA A 250 -10.53 -15.70 -12.89
CA ALA A 250 -11.69 -14.89 -12.58
C ALA A 250 -11.34 -13.90 -11.45
N PRO A 251 -11.96 -12.70 -11.43
CA PRO A 251 -11.77 -11.72 -10.37
C PRO A 251 -12.43 -12.16 -9.04
N GLY A 252 -12.12 -11.42 -7.96
CA GLY A 252 -12.69 -11.69 -6.63
C GLY A 252 -11.93 -12.74 -5.82
N VAL A 253 -10.63 -12.90 -6.12
CA VAL A 253 -9.77 -13.90 -5.46
C VAL A 253 -9.12 -13.41 -4.18
N LEU A 254 -9.12 -12.10 -3.92
CA LEU A 254 -8.59 -11.49 -2.70
C LEU A 254 -9.73 -10.97 -1.83
N ILE A 255 -9.81 -11.46 -0.60
CA ILE A 255 -10.83 -11.05 0.37
C ILE A 255 -10.13 -10.71 1.69
N GLY A 256 -10.20 -9.44 2.10
CA GLY A 256 -9.49 -8.93 3.25
C GLY A 256 -10.01 -7.57 3.71
N PRO A 257 -9.41 -7.01 4.78
CA PRO A 257 -9.71 -5.63 5.17
C PRO A 257 -9.25 -4.66 4.08
N ARG A 258 -9.71 -3.41 4.18
CA ARG A 258 -9.10 -2.33 3.41
C ARG A 258 -7.65 -2.16 3.84
N PHE A 259 -6.81 -1.84 2.86
CA PHE A 259 -5.40 -1.51 3.06
C PHE A 259 -5.21 -0.32 4.02
#